data_AF-A0A7W1DFR1-F1
#
_entry.id   AF-A0A7W1DFR1-F1
#
_cell.length_a   1.000
_cell.length_b   1.000
_cell.length_c   1.000
_cell.angle_alpha   90.00
_cell.angle_beta   90.00
_cell.angle_gamma   90.00
#
_symmetry.space_group_name_H-M   'P 1'
#
loop_
_entity.id
_entity.type
_entity.pdbx_description
1 polymer ?
#
loop_
_entity_poly.entity_id
_entity_poly.type
_entity_poly.pdbx_seq_one_letter_code
_entity_poly.pdbx_strand_id
1 'polypeptide(L)'
;MKAKTIYADEREVLDKLLGASTTYVERTNLTSRHMNGRLVRKTLGYSKDLKMLMASSIWEDVVYNLGRALKTLRVESPLSDGKRRWLGRSPAMAAGLTDHIWEIEELLTTLPLPSTNT
;
A
#
# COMPACT_ATOMS: atom_id res chain seq x y z
N MET A 1 -4.75 -4.61 16.91
CA MET A 1 -4.81 -3.40 17.76
C MET A 1 -6.24 -3.30 18.27
N LYS A 2 -6.50 -3.29 19.58
CA LYS A 2 -7.86 -3.05 20.10
C LYS A 2 -8.04 -1.54 20.25
N ALA A 3 -9.06 -0.97 19.60
CA ALA A 3 -9.44 0.42 19.83
C ALA A 3 -9.97 0.55 21.26
N LYS A 4 -9.52 1.57 21.99
CA LYS A 4 -9.98 1.88 23.35
C LYS A 4 -10.59 3.26 23.35
N THR A 5 -11.85 3.34 23.77
CA THR A 5 -12.57 4.61 23.88
C THR A 5 -12.09 5.37 25.12
N ILE A 6 -11.71 6.64 24.95
CA ILE A 6 -11.23 7.52 26.04
C ILE A 6 -12.38 8.38 26.58
N TYR A 7 -13.32 8.77 25.72
CA TYR A 7 -14.49 9.58 26.06
C TYR A 7 -15.73 9.04 25.35
N ALA A 8 -16.90 9.21 25.98
CA ALA A 8 -18.22 8.68 25.56
C ALA A 8 -18.39 7.17 25.74
N ASP A 9 -19.63 6.71 25.55
CA ASP A 9 -20.01 5.30 25.68
C ASP A 9 -19.35 4.44 24.59
N GLU A 10 -18.77 3.33 24.99
CA GLU A 10 -17.95 2.49 24.12
C GLU A 10 -18.77 1.87 22.98
N ARG A 11 -20.03 1.49 23.24
CA ARG A 11 -20.90 0.91 22.20
C ARG A 11 -21.29 1.96 21.17
N GLU A 12 -21.64 3.16 21.62
CA GLU A 12 -21.97 4.25 20.70
C GLU A 12 -20.79 4.64 19.81
N VAL A 13 -19.59 4.74 20.39
CA VAL A 13 -18.38 5.09 19.65
C VAL A 13 -18.02 4.00 18.64
N LEU A 14 -18.08 2.72 19.02
CA LEU A 14 -17.76 1.61 18.13
C LEU A 14 -18.78 1.42 17.02
N ASP A 15 -20.09 1.46 17.33
CA ASP A 15 -21.14 1.15 16.35
C ASP A 15 -21.49 2.34 15.45
N LYS A 16 -21.55 3.57 15.98
CA LYS A 16 -22.01 4.75 15.21
C LYS A 16 -20.87 5.58 14.62
N LEU A 17 -19.75 5.72 15.33
CA LEU A 17 -18.66 6.65 14.93
C LEU A 17 -17.48 5.93 14.25
N LEU A 18 -17.13 4.73 14.72
CA LEU A 18 -16.07 3.88 14.16
C LEU A 18 -16.60 2.74 13.28
N GLY A 19 -17.89 2.80 12.92
CA GLY A 19 -18.50 1.89 11.95
C GLY A 19 -17.87 1.99 10.55
N ALA A 20 -18.62 1.58 9.52
CA ALA A 20 -18.11 1.55 8.15
C ALA A 20 -17.52 2.90 7.71
N SER A 21 -16.21 2.93 7.45
CA SER A 21 -15.47 4.13 7.08
C SER A 21 -14.75 3.94 5.76
N THR A 22 -14.89 4.91 4.85
CA THR A 22 -14.19 4.95 3.57
C THR A 22 -12.77 5.53 3.68
N THR A 23 -12.31 5.86 4.90
CA THR A 23 -11.01 6.52 5.12
C THR A 23 -9.85 5.75 4.49
N TYR A 24 -9.88 4.42 4.52
CA TYR A 24 -8.84 3.59 3.90
C TYR A 24 -8.85 3.72 2.37
N VAL A 25 -10.03 3.71 1.76
CA VAL A 25 -10.20 3.91 0.31
C VAL A 25 -9.71 5.30 -0.10
N GLU A 26 -10.08 6.33 0.66
CA GLU A 26 -9.65 7.70 0.36
C GLU A 26 -8.14 7.91 0.53
N ARG A 27 -7.51 7.23 1.50
CA ARG A 27 -6.05 7.24 1.63
C ARG A 27 -5.37 6.59 0.42
N THR A 28 -5.88 5.44 -0.03
CA THR A 28 -5.38 4.80 -1.25
C THR A 28 -5.52 5.74 -2.44
N ASN A 29 -6.69 6.34 -2.65
CA ASN A 29 -6.92 7.32 -3.71
C ASN A 29 -5.93 8.49 -3.67
N LEU A 30 -5.62 9.01 -2.47
CA LEU A 30 -4.64 10.09 -2.31
C LEU A 30 -3.22 9.64 -2.67
N THR A 31 -2.83 8.45 -2.24
CA THR A 31 -1.54 7.83 -2.61
C THR A 31 -1.43 7.69 -4.12
N SER A 32 -2.48 7.18 -4.78
CA SER A 32 -2.48 7.02 -6.23
C SER A 32 -2.35 8.33 -6.98
N ARG A 33 -3.04 9.39 -6.56
CA ARG A 33 -2.88 10.72 -7.18
C ARG A 33 -1.48 11.31 -6.97
N HIS A 34 -0.80 10.98 -5.88
CA HIS A 34 0.57 11.43 -5.63
C HIS A 34 1.61 10.67 -6.47
N MET A 35 1.38 9.37 -6.69
CA MET A 35 2.33 8.52 -7.42
C MET A 35 2.09 8.51 -8.93
N ASN A 36 0.83 8.68 -9.34
CA ASN A 36 0.42 8.61 -10.73
C ASN A 36 -0.11 9.98 -11.21
N GLY A 37 0.76 10.72 -11.90
CA GLY A 37 0.44 12.03 -12.45
C GLY A 37 -0.77 12.03 -13.39
N ARG A 38 -1.17 10.88 -13.97
CA ARG A 38 -2.35 10.73 -14.83
C ARG A 38 -3.67 10.87 -14.07
N LEU A 39 -3.65 10.68 -12.76
CA LEU A 39 -4.82 10.79 -11.88
C LEU A 39 -4.99 12.19 -11.29
N VAL A 40 -4.07 13.12 -11.59
CA VAL A 40 -4.16 14.51 -11.14
C VAL A 40 -5.19 15.27 -11.99
N ARG A 41 -6.00 16.09 -11.33
CA ARG A 41 -7.05 16.89 -11.99
C ARG A 41 -6.43 17.99 -12.87
N LYS A 42 -6.94 18.15 -14.10
CA LYS A 42 -6.58 19.23 -15.05
C LYS A 42 -5.08 19.29 -15.41
N THR A 43 -4.43 18.14 -15.50
CA THR A 43 -3.04 18.02 -15.99
C THR A 43 -3.00 17.73 -17.49
N LEU A 44 -1.89 18.07 -18.15
CA LEU A 44 -1.59 17.61 -19.51
C LEU A 44 -1.07 16.16 -19.54
N GLY A 45 -0.71 15.58 -18.39
CA GLY A 45 -0.16 14.24 -18.24
C GLY A 45 -1.18 13.11 -18.17
N TYR A 46 -2.29 13.17 -18.93
CA TYR A 46 -3.32 12.12 -18.94
C TYR A 46 -3.02 11.03 -19.99
N SER A 47 -3.61 9.84 -19.82
CA SER A 47 -3.54 8.77 -20.83
C SER A 47 -4.62 8.96 -21.90
N LYS A 48 -4.23 8.88 -23.18
CA LYS A 48 -5.17 8.96 -24.32
C LYS A 48 -5.90 7.64 -24.61
N ASP A 49 -5.37 6.53 -24.10
CA ASP A 49 -5.97 5.20 -24.19
C ASP A 49 -6.17 4.65 -22.77
N LEU A 50 -7.34 4.04 -22.53
CA LEU A 50 -7.66 3.36 -21.29
C LEU A 50 -6.62 2.28 -20.95
N LYS A 51 -6.10 1.54 -21.94
CA LYS A 51 -5.07 0.52 -21.71
C LYS A 51 -3.82 1.11 -21.08
N MET A 52 -3.42 2.31 -21.50
CA MET A 52 -2.26 3.02 -20.94
C MET A 52 -2.53 3.55 -19.53
N LEU A 53 -3.78 3.94 -19.23
CA LEU A 53 -4.18 4.28 -17.87
C LEU A 53 -4.11 3.06 -16.95
N MET A 54 -4.70 1.94 -17.37
CA MET A 54 -4.68 0.68 -16.63
C MET A 54 -3.25 0.21 -16.36
N ALA A 55 -2.38 0.20 -17.38
CA ALA A 55 -0.98 -0.17 -17.21
C ALA A 55 -0.26 0.74 -16.20
N SER A 56 -0.51 2.05 -16.25
CA SER A 56 0.09 2.99 -15.29
C SER A 56 -0.43 2.82 -13.86
N SER A 57 -1.71 2.48 -13.69
CA SER A 57 -2.29 2.20 -12.37
C SER A 57 -1.74 0.90 -11.79
N ILE A 58 -1.66 -0.16 -12.61
CA ILE A 58 -1.02 -1.43 -12.20
C ILE A 58 0.42 -1.18 -11.79
N TRP A 59 1.18 -0.42 -12.59
CA TRP A 59 2.57 -0.09 -12.28
C TRP A 59 2.71 0.62 -10.92
N GLU A 60 1.86 1.61 -10.67
CA GLU A 60 1.83 2.34 -9.41
C GLU A 60 1.52 1.42 -8.21
N ASP A 61 0.48 0.59 -8.32
CA ASP A 61 0.09 -0.36 -7.26
C ASP A 61 1.20 -1.38 -6.97
N VAL A 62 1.82 -1.92 -8.02
CA VAL A 62 2.93 -2.88 -7.92
C VAL A 62 4.12 -2.25 -7.21
N VAL A 63 4.56 -1.05 -7.64
CA VAL A 63 5.69 -0.36 -7.03
C VAL A 63 5.41 0.02 -5.57
N TYR A 64 4.19 0.50 -5.26
CA TYR A 64 3.83 0.85 -3.90
C TYR A 64 3.83 -0.36 -2.97
N ASN A 65 3.22 -1.48 -3.40
CA ASN A 65 3.03 -2.63 -2.54
C ASN A 65 4.27 -3.52 -2.43
N LEU A 66 5.04 -3.70 -3.50
CA LEU A 66 6.17 -4.63 -3.54
C LEU A 66 7.51 -3.92 -3.31
N GLY A 67 7.72 -2.74 -3.91
CA GLY A 67 9.02 -2.07 -3.96
C GLY A 67 9.28 -0.99 -2.90
N ARG A 68 8.28 -0.56 -2.12
CA ARG A 68 8.46 0.51 -1.12
C ARG A 68 8.45 0.00 0.32
N ALA A 69 9.54 0.26 1.04
CA ALA A 69 9.57 0.13 2.50
C ALA A 69 8.76 1.26 3.16
N LEU A 70 7.67 0.93 3.87
CA LEU A 70 6.89 1.95 4.59
C LEU A 70 7.34 2.08 6.04
N LYS A 71 7.56 3.31 6.49
CA LYS A 71 8.02 3.63 7.85
C LYS A 71 7.14 3.02 8.95
N THR A 72 5.84 2.96 8.70
CA THR A 72 4.79 2.44 9.60
C THR A 72 4.72 0.91 9.65
N LEU A 73 5.31 0.21 8.69
CA LEU A 73 5.31 -1.25 8.61
C LEU A 73 6.61 -1.89 9.10
N ARG A 74 7.60 -1.07 9.49
CA ARG A 74 8.90 -1.53 9.96
C ARG A 74 8.76 -2.36 11.23
N VAL A 75 9.56 -3.41 11.31
CA VAL A 75 9.65 -4.29 12.48
C VAL A 75 10.99 -4.09 13.19
N GLU A 76 11.01 -4.37 14.49
CA GLU A 76 12.26 -4.31 15.26
C GLU A 76 13.21 -5.42 14.80
N SER A 77 14.47 -5.08 14.63
CA SER A 77 15.50 -6.03 14.20
C SER A 77 15.81 -7.01 15.33
N PRO A 78 15.79 -8.33 15.08
CA PRO A 78 16.20 -9.33 16.06
C PRO A 78 17.67 -9.18 16.50
N LEU A 79 18.50 -8.54 15.68
CA LEU A 79 19.94 -8.32 15.91
C LEU A 79 20.24 -6.99 16.61
N SER A 80 19.28 -6.46 17.37
CA SER A 80 19.40 -5.20 18.07
C SER A 80 20.18 -5.37 19.38
N ASP A 81 21.52 -5.17 19.35
CA ASP A 81 22.43 -5.11 20.51
C ASP A 81 22.15 -3.87 21.40
N GLY A 82 20.95 -3.78 21.98
CA GLY A 82 20.53 -2.66 22.83
C GLY A 82 20.32 -1.32 22.11
N LYS A 83 20.55 -1.25 20.79
CA LYS A 83 20.26 -0.09 19.95
C LYS A 83 19.09 -0.40 19.03
N ARG A 84 17.92 0.23 19.24
CA ARG A 84 16.72 0.07 18.40
C ARG A 84 17.06 0.19 16.91
N ARG A 85 17.12 -0.96 16.22
CA ARG A 85 17.31 -1.06 14.78
C ARG A 85 15.98 -1.50 14.16
N TRP A 86 15.61 -0.88 13.03
CA TRP A 86 14.36 -1.14 12.33
C TRP A 86 14.65 -1.80 10.99
N LEU A 87 13.94 -2.87 10.68
CA LEU A 87 13.96 -3.50 9.36
C LEU A 87 12.86 -2.91 8.50
N GLY A 88 13.21 -2.53 7.27
CA GLY A 88 12.27 -2.08 6.25
C GLY A 88 11.30 -3.21 5.89
N ARG A 89 10.03 -2.86 5.66
CA ARG A 89 9.00 -3.83 5.24
C ARG A 89 8.05 -3.15 4.25
N SER A 90 7.77 -3.83 3.13
CA SER A 90 6.77 -3.38 2.17
C SER A 90 5.34 -3.82 2.56
N PRO A 91 4.29 -3.21 2.01
CA PRO A 91 2.92 -3.68 2.19
C PRO A 91 2.72 -5.16 1.84
N ALA A 92 3.31 -5.63 0.74
CA ALA A 92 3.22 -7.02 0.32
C ALA A 92 3.94 -7.97 1.30
N MET A 93 5.09 -7.55 1.86
CA MET A 93 5.71 -8.29 2.96
C MET A 93 4.83 -8.28 4.22
N ALA A 94 4.14 -7.17 4.52
CA ALA A 94 3.21 -7.08 5.65
C ALA A 94 2.02 -8.04 5.50
N ALA A 95 1.55 -8.23 4.27
CA ALA A 95 0.48 -9.15 3.91
C ALA A 95 0.95 -10.62 3.74
N GLY A 96 2.25 -10.89 3.75
CA GLY A 96 2.80 -12.24 3.56
C GLY A 96 2.77 -12.72 2.09
N LEU A 97 2.69 -11.80 1.13
CA LEU A 97 2.70 -12.10 -0.30
C LEU A 97 4.12 -12.25 -0.88
N THR A 98 5.12 -11.68 -0.20
CA THR A 98 6.55 -11.74 -0.54
C THR A 98 7.37 -11.68 0.75
N ASP A 99 8.62 -12.11 0.69
CA ASP A 99 9.58 -12.12 1.80
C ASP A 99 10.65 -11.01 1.70
N HIS A 100 10.67 -10.26 0.61
CA HIS A 100 11.60 -9.16 0.38
C HIS A 100 10.94 -7.96 -0.31
N ILE A 101 11.68 -6.85 -0.37
CA ILE A 101 11.31 -5.64 -1.09
C ILE A 101 11.86 -5.77 -2.51
N TRP A 102 10.97 -5.62 -3.49
CA TRP A 102 11.31 -5.84 -4.89
C TRP A 102 12.03 -4.62 -5.48
N GLU A 103 13.11 -4.86 -6.20
CA GLU A 103 13.77 -3.83 -6.97
C GLU A 103 13.02 -3.56 -8.29
N ILE A 104 13.18 -2.36 -8.86
CA ILE A 104 12.50 -1.99 -10.11
C ILE A 104 12.86 -2.94 -11.26
N GLU A 105 14.12 -3.37 -11.34
CA GLU A 105 14.58 -4.33 -12.34
C GLU A 105 13.86 -5.68 -12.20
N GLU A 106 13.72 -6.15 -10.96
CA GLU A 106 13.05 -7.41 -10.65
C GLU A 106 11.56 -7.35 -11.04
N LEU A 107 10.89 -6.24 -10.74
CA LEU A 107 9.50 -6.02 -11.13
C LEU A 107 9.29 -6.01 -12.65
N LEU A 108 10.28 -5.55 -13.42
CA LEU A 108 10.20 -5.46 -14.88
C LEU A 108 10.60 -6.76 -15.59
N THR A 109 11.40 -7.61 -14.94
CA THR A 109 11.93 -8.85 -15.51
C THR A 109 11.18 -10.10 -15.04
N THR A 110 10.46 -10.01 -13.93
CA THR A 110 9.70 -11.14 -13.40
C THR A 110 8.42 -11.35 -14.20
N LEU A 111 8.32 -12.51 -14.82
CA LEU A 111 7.12 -12.92 -15.54
C LEU A 111 6.11 -13.50 -14.53
N PRO A 112 4.86 -13.01 -14.50
CA PRO A 112 3.82 -13.65 -13.73
C PRO A 112 3.61 -15.07 -14.28
N LEU A 113 3.50 -16.05 -13.38
CA LEU A 113 3.14 -17.41 -13.79
C LEU A 113 1.81 -17.34 -14.55
N PRO A 114 1.68 -18.00 -15.72
CA PRO A 114 0.44 -18.00 -16.45
C PRO A 114 -0.66 -18.55 -15.54
N SER A 115 -1.71 -17.77 -15.32
CA SER A 115 -2.91 -18.26 -14.65
C SER A 115 -3.48 -19.36 -15.53
N THR A 116 -3.22 -20.61 -15.14
CA THR A 116 -3.87 -21.76 -15.75
C THR A 116 -5.31 -21.72 -15.24
N ASN A 117 -6.15 -20.92 -15.90
CA ASN A 117 -7.59 -20.94 -15.65
C ASN A 117 -8.09 -22.33 -16.05
N THR A 118 -8.28 -23.19 -15.05
CA THR A 118 -9.06 -24.42 -15.15
C THR A 118 -10.51 -24.07 -14.87
#